data_AF-A0A9D4JCM1-F1
#
_entry.id   AF-A0A9D4JCM1-F1
#
_cell.length_a   1.000
_cell.length_b   1.000
_cell.length_c   1.000
_cell.angle_alpha   90.00
_cell.angle_beta   90.00
_cell.angle_gamma   90.00
#
_symmetry.space_group_name_H-M   'P 1'
#
loop_
_entity.id
_entity.type
_entity.pdbx_description
1 polymer ?
#
loop_
_entity_poly.entity_id
_entity_poly.type
_entity_poly.pdbx_seq_one_letter_code
_entity_poly.pdbx_strand_id
1 'polypeptide(L)'
;MEKMADEITPVPPMDENEKRIVNEFCHLLEKSKQLFNGLRDLPQYGHKQWQSYFGRTFDVYTKLWKFQQQHRQVLDVKYGLKRWQIGEVASKIGQLYYHYYLRTSETNYLNESFAFYSAIRMRAYYSKANKEERPDLMVKKLRFYARFIVVCLLLKKMKLVRDLVRELAKQIDDYTGTYEPEDHMEWNLVLGEIKAFIEADNLISVVDVDATSIVVSHRLTPLNTPPLDKSSHVHFTLQEIIIVGNTHEQVKFSELTLDMFRMLQTLEREPQEDLTNQIYDASPAPGRQPFENGDRPNKRENPHKYLLYKPTYSQLNTFLASGFKELPPTGALLLYISADGCHGNAKLTDDAAYDLGGVVTNSRKEGETTNNKPKRPGTLKEMH
;
A
#
# COMPACT_ATOMS: atom_id res chain seq x y z
N MET A 1 -9.12 -51.10 -25.77
CA MET A 1 -8.94 -50.02 -24.76
C MET A 1 -8.61 -48.77 -25.52
N GLU A 2 -9.66 -48.05 -25.90
CA GLU A 2 -9.62 -46.78 -26.63
C GLU A 2 -8.93 -45.71 -25.80
N LYS A 3 -7.97 -45.03 -26.43
CA LYS A 3 -7.50 -43.71 -26.00
C LYS A 3 -8.59 -42.71 -26.38
N MET A 4 -9.30 -42.17 -25.39
CA MET A 4 -10.11 -40.96 -25.59
C MET A 4 -9.15 -39.83 -25.98
N ALA A 5 -9.17 -39.48 -27.26
CA ALA A 5 -8.62 -38.23 -27.75
C ALA A 5 -9.52 -37.11 -27.22
N ASP A 6 -8.94 -36.15 -26.50
CA ASP A 6 -9.60 -34.89 -26.22
C ASP A 6 -9.98 -34.24 -27.56
N GLU A 7 -11.29 -34.24 -27.87
CA GLU A 7 -11.85 -33.44 -28.95
C GLU A 7 -11.59 -31.97 -28.64
N ILE A 8 -10.52 -31.42 -29.23
CA ILE A 8 -10.36 -29.97 -29.37
C ILE A 8 -11.47 -29.52 -30.31
N THR A 9 -12.60 -29.14 -29.75
CA THR A 9 -13.68 -28.49 -30.48
C THR A 9 -13.09 -27.26 -31.17
N PRO A 10 -13.10 -27.17 -32.51
CA PRO A 10 -12.51 -26.05 -33.20
C PRO A 10 -13.26 -24.77 -32.80
N VAL A 11 -12.53 -23.78 -32.29
CA VAL A 11 -13.10 -22.48 -31.95
C VAL A 11 -13.78 -21.93 -33.21
N PRO A 12 -15.10 -21.65 -33.17
CA PRO A 12 -15.81 -21.19 -34.35
C PRO A 12 -15.12 -19.93 -34.90
N PRO A 13 -15.03 -19.77 -36.23
CA PRO A 13 -14.36 -18.63 -36.83
C PRO A 13 -14.91 -17.33 -36.26
N MET A 14 -14.02 -16.40 -35.90
CA MET A 14 -14.42 -15.12 -35.32
C MET A 14 -15.06 -14.25 -36.39
N ASP A 15 -16.21 -13.66 -36.05
CA ASP A 15 -16.76 -12.58 -36.88
C ASP A 15 -15.93 -11.29 -36.73
N GLU A 16 -16.14 -10.31 -37.62
CA GLU A 16 -15.37 -9.06 -37.61
C GLU A 16 -15.58 -8.23 -36.33
N ASN A 17 -16.75 -8.33 -35.70
CA ASN A 17 -17.02 -7.63 -34.45
C ASN A 17 -16.30 -8.30 -33.26
N GLU A 18 -16.30 -9.62 -33.19
CA GLU A 18 -15.54 -10.42 -32.22
C GLU A 18 -14.04 -10.14 -32.34
N LYS A 19 -13.50 -10.06 -33.57
CA LYS A 19 -12.09 -9.70 -33.81
C LYS A 19 -11.79 -8.30 -33.27
N ARG A 20 -12.68 -7.33 -33.53
CA ARG A 20 -12.53 -5.96 -33.03
C ARG A 20 -12.53 -5.92 -31.49
N ILE A 21 -13.42 -6.69 -30.84
CA ILE A 21 -13.49 -6.79 -29.38
C ILE A 21 -12.17 -7.34 -28.81
N VAL A 22 -11.66 -8.44 -29.36
CA VAL A 22 -10.42 -9.06 -28.88
C VAL A 22 -9.22 -8.13 -29.09
N ASN A 23 -9.12 -7.48 -30.25
CA ASN A 23 -8.04 -6.54 -30.53
C ASN A 23 -8.07 -5.32 -29.60
N GLU A 24 -9.25 -4.73 -29.33
CA GLU A 24 -9.39 -3.62 -28.39
C GLU A 24 -9.03 -4.06 -26.96
N PHE A 25 -9.44 -5.27 -26.54
CA PHE A 25 -9.05 -5.80 -25.23
C PHE A 25 -7.53 -5.95 -25.10
N CYS A 26 -6.87 -6.53 -26.10
CA CYS A 26 -5.41 -6.66 -26.14
C CYS A 26 -4.72 -5.30 -26.11
N HIS A 27 -5.22 -4.32 -26.87
CA HIS A 27 -4.69 -2.96 -26.87
C HIS A 27 -4.81 -2.30 -25.50
N LEU A 28 -5.98 -2.38 -24.85
CA LEU A 28 -6.20 -1.85 -23.51
C LEU A 28 -5.30 -2.54 -22.48
N LEU A 29 -5.14 -3.87 -22.58
CA LEU A 29 -4.28 -4.63 -21.69
C LEU A 29 -2.82 -4.19 -21.80
N GLU A 30 -2.28 -4.09 -23.01
CA GLU A 30 -0.88 -3.68 -23.22
C GLU A 30 -0.66 -2.22 -22.80
N LYS A 31 -1.55 -1.31 -23.20
CA LYS A 31 -1.50 0.10 -22.80
C LYS A 31 -1.57 0.26 -21.28
N SER A 32 -2.42 -0.52 -20.60
CA SER A 32 -2.52 -0.48 -19.13
C SER A 32 -1.22 -0.90 -18.44
N LYS A 33 -0.54 -1.94 -18.96
CA LYS A 33 0.75 -2.40 -18.42
C LYS A 33 1.86 -1.39 -18.66
N GLN A 34 1.93 -0.81 -19.85
CA GLN A 34 2.91 0.22 -20.18
C GLN A 34 2.78 1.42 -19.24
N LEU A 35 1.55 1.92 -19.05
CA LEU A 35 1.28 3.01 -18.12
C LEU A 35 1.58 2.61 -16.67
N PHE A 36 1.17 1.42 -16.24
CA PHE A 36 1.45 0.96 -14.88
C PHE A 36 2.95 0.93 -14.57
N ASN A 37 3.76 0.42 -15.51
CA ASN A 37 5.21 0.37 -15.35
C ASN A 37 5.81 1.78 -15.31
N GLY A 38 5.34 2.68 -16.17
CA GLY A 38 5.82 4.06 -16.20
C GLY A 38 5.54 4.84 -14.91
N LEU A 39 4.55 4.45 -14.08
CA LEU A 39 4.35 5.05 -12.76
C LEU A 39 5.54 4.85 -11.80
N ARG A 40 6.35 3.80 -12.02
CA ARG A 40 7.55 3.51 -11.21
C ARG A 40 8.73 4.41 -11.59
N ASP A 41 8.80 4.79 -12.86
CA ASP A 41 9.91 5.58 -13.40
C ASP A 41 9.73 7.09 -13.13
N LEU A 42 8.53 7.50 -12.69
CA LEU A 42 8.27 8.89 -12.34
C LEU A 42 8.95 9.26 -11.03
N PRO A 43 9.40 10.53 -10.91
CA PRO A 43 9.81 11.08 -9.63
C PRO A 43 8.76 10.81 -8.55
N GLN A 44 9.21 10.26 -7.43
CA GLN A 44 8.36 10.04 -6.27
C GLN A 44 8.02 11.36 -5.54
N TYR A 45 8.82 12.40 -5.77
CA TYR A 45 8.59 13.77 -5.35
C TYR A 45 7.87 14.56 -6.45
N GLY A 46 7.07 15.56 -6.06
CA GLY A 46 6.35 16.41 -7.01
C GLY A 46 4.99 15.86 -7.42
N HIS A 47 3.94 16.69 -7.31
CA HIS A 47 2.56 16.20 -7.52
C HIS A 47 2.12 16.25 -8.98
N LYS A 48 2.44 17.34 -9.71
CA LYS A 48 1.77 17.65 -10.99
C LYS A 48 1.98 16.58 -12.06
N GLN A 49 3.22 16.13 -12.25
CA GLN A 49 3.54 15.13 -13.27
C GLN A 49 2.95 13.77 -12.92
N TRP A 50 3.08 13.37 -11.66
CA TRP A 50 2.57 12.09 -11.19
C TRP A 50 1.04 12.03 -11.25
N GLN A 51 0.33 13.06 -10.77
CA GLN A 51 -1.14 13.07 -10.78
C GLN A 51 -1.72 12.94 -12.19
N SER A 52 -1.19 13.70 -13.17
CA SER A 52 -1.65 13.62 -14.55
C SER A 52 -1.39 12.24 -15.17
N TYR A 53 -0.23 11.65 -14.89
CA TYR A 53 0.10 10.32 -15.38
C TYR A 53 -0.74 9.23 -14.68
N PHE A 54 -0.94 9.35 -13.37
CA PHE A 54 -1.79 8.47 -12.58
C PHE A 54 -3.23 8.49 -13.09
N GLY A 55 -3.82 9.67 -13.31
CA GLY A 55 -5.17 9.79 -13.87
C GLY A 55 -5.33 9.03 -15.19
N ARG A 56 -4.42 9.22 -16.15
CA ARG A 56 -4.41 8.47 -17.42
C ARG A 56 -4.29 6.96 -17.21
N THR A 57 -3.44 6.54 -16.29
CA THR A 57 -3.26 5.11 -15.97
C THR A 57 -4.54 4.51 -15.40
N PHE A 58 -5.15 5.21 -14.44
CA PHE A 58 -6.39 4.82 -13.78
C PHE A 58 -7.57 4.76 -14.76
N ASP A 59 -7.69 5.73 -15.66
CA ASP A 59 -8.72 5.77 -16.70
C ASP A 59 -8.63 4.56 -17.64
N VAL A 60 -7.42 4.20 -18.08
CA VAL A 60 -7.20 3.04 -18.95
C VAL A 60 -7.54 1.74 -18.23
N TYR A 61 -7.14 1.59 -16.96
CA TYR A 61 -7.53 0.42 -16.16
C TYR A 61 -9.04 0.34 -15.92
N THR A 62 -9.70 1.47 -15.68
CA THR A 62 -11.16 1.54 -15.52
C THR A 62 -11.87 1.16 -16.81
N LYS A 63 -11.40 1.67 -17.96
CA LYS A 63 -11.90 1.29 -19.29
C LYS A 63 -11.71 -0.21 -19.53
N LEU A 64 -10.51 -0.75 -19.27
CA LEU A 64 -10.21 -2.18 -19.39
C LEU A 64 -11.14 -3.03 -18.51
N TRP A 65 -11.34 -2.63 -17.25
CA TRP A 65 -12.19 -3.33 -16.30
C TRP A 65 -13.67 -3.37 -16.73
N LYS A 66 -14.19 -2.26 -17.25
CA LYS A 66 -15.56 -2.20 -17.79
C LYS A 66 -15.67 -3.01 -19.08
N PHE A 67 -14.70 -2.87 -19.98
CA PHE A 67 -14.69 -3.55 -21.30
C PHE A 67 -14.78 -5.07 -21.15
N GLN A 68 -13.97 -5.65 -20.25
CA GLN A 68 -13.99 -7.09 -20.01
C GLN A 68 -15.25 -7.60 -19.30
N GLN A 69 -16.01 -6.75 -18.60
CA GLN A 69 -17.33 -7.12 -18.08
C GLN A 69 -18.37 -7.14 -19.19
N GLN A 70 -18.39 -6.11 -20.03
CA GLN A 70 -19.36 -5.95 -21.12
C GLN A 70 -19.23 -7.02 -22.19
N HIS A 71 -17.99 -7.41 -22.52
CA HIS A 71 -17.70 -8.36 -23.59
C HIS A 71 -17.25 -9.74 -23.07
N ARG A 72 -17.61 -10.10 -21.83
CA ARG A 72 -17.16 -11.32 -21.14
C ARG A 72 -17.28 -12.57 -22.00
N GLN A 73 -18.46 -12.81 -22.58
CA GLN A 73 -18.74 -14.04 -23.34
C GLN A 73 -17.79 -14.21 -24.53
N VAL A 74 -17.57 -13.13 -25.30
CA VAL A 74 -16.65 -13.14 -26.45
C VAL A 74 -15.21 -13.37 -25.99
N LEU A 75 -14.78 -12.70 -24.92
CA LEU A 75 -13.42 -12.83 -24.40
C LEU A 75 -13.15 -14.24 -23.82
N ASP A 76 -14.14 -14.86 -23.18
CA ASP A 76 -14.00 -16.20 -22.63
C ASP A 76 -13.86 -17.24 -23.76
N VAL A 77 -14.68 -17.15 -24.81
CA VAL A 77 -14.71 -18.15 -25.91
C VAL A 77 -13.63 -17.91 -26.96
N LYS A 78 -13.41 -16.66 -27.38
CA LYS A 78 -12.54 -16.34 -28.53
C LYS A 78 -11.12 -15.94 -28.13
N TYR A 79 -10.97 -15.18 -27.03
CA TYR A 79 -9.65 -14.81 -26.51
C TYR A 79 -9.10 -15.86 -25.53
N GLY A 80 -9.97 -16.66 -24.89
CA GLY A 80 -9.57 -17.60 -23.84
C GLY A 80 -9.26 -16.92 -22.51
N LEU A 81 -10.03 -15.88 -22.15
CA LEU A 81 -9.82 -15.10 -20.93
C LEU A 81 -9.91 -15.98 -19.67
N LYS A 82 -8.78 -16.19 -19.00
CA LYS A 82 -8.71 -16.98 -17.78
C LYS A 82 -9.15 -16.15 -16.56
N ARG A 83 -9.75 -16.82 -15.57
CA ARG A 83 -10.17 -16.18 -14.30
C ARG A 83 -9.05 -15.44 -13.59
N TRP A 84 -7.83 -15.98 -13.60
CA TRP A 84 -6.70 -15.33 -12.93
C TRP A 84 -6.27 -14.04 -13.64
N GLN A 85 -6.45 -13.92 -14.96
CA GLN A 85 -6.16 -12.66 -15.69
C GLN A 85 -7.10 -11.54 -15.23
N ILE A 86 -8.37 -11.86 -14.97
CA ILE A 86 -9.32 -10.92 -14.35
C ILE A 86 -8.84 -10.52 -12.94
N GLY A 87 -8.37 -11.51 -12.18
CA GLY A 87 -7.78 -11.29 -10.85
C GLY A 87 -6.55 -10.38 -10.89
N GLU A 88 -5.72 -10.47 -11.92
CA GLU A 88 -4.57 -9.58 -12.10
C GLU A 88 -4.99 -8.14 -12.39
N VAL A 89 -5.96 -7.93 -13.28
CA VAL A 89 -6.50 -6.58 -13.56
C VAL A 89 -7.09 -5.99 -12.28
N ALA A 90 -7.89 -6.76 -11.54
CA ALA A 90 -8.43 -6.34 -10.25
C ALA A 90 -7.33 -6.02 -9.23
N SER A 91 -6.27 -6.84 -9.17
CA SER A 91 -5.15 -6.64 -8.25
C SER A 91 -4.39 -5.36 -8.55
N LYS A 92 -4.23 -5.02 -9.84
CA LYS A 92 -3.60 -3.78 -10.30
C LYS A 92 -4.44 -2.54 -10.00
N ILE A 93 -5.76 -2.62 -10.16
CA ILE A 93 -6.66 -1.54 -9.75
C ILE A 93 -6.59 -1.31 -8.23
N GLY A 94 -6.63 -2.39 -7.44
CA GLY A 94 -6.41 -2.30 -5.99
C GLY A 94 -5.06 -1.67 -5.64
N GLN A 95 -4.01 -1.97 -6.40
CA GLN A 95 -2.69 -1.35 -6.21
C GLN A 95 -2.69 0.14 -6.55
N LEU A 96 -3.39 0.57 -7.60
CA LEU A 96 -3.54 2.00 -7.93
C LEU A 96 -4.23 2.77 -6.82
N TYR A 97 -5.33 2.23 -6.30
CA TYR A 97 -6.04 2.83 -5.16
C TYR A 97 -5.15 2.94 -3.92
N TYR A 98 -4.39 1.88 -3.61
CA TYR A 98 -3.44 1.88 -2.50
C TYR A 98 -2.33 2.94 -2.69
N HIS A 99 -1.74 3.05 -3.88
CA HIS A 99 -0.73 4.08 -4.17
C HIS A 99 -1.29 5.49 -4.07
N TYR A 100 -2.54 5.70 -4.49
CA TYR A 100 -3.21 7.00 -4.35
C TYR A 100 -3.48 7.33 -2.88
N TYR A 101 -3.88 6.34 -2.08
CA TYR A 101 -3.99 6.49 -0.63
C TYR A 101 -2.66 6.88 0.03
N LEU A 102 -1.56 6.20 -0.28
CA LEU A 102 -0.26 6.50 0.33
C LEU A 102 0.19 7.96 0.14
N ARG A 103 -0.25 8.60 -0.95
CA ARG A 103 0.05 10.00 -1.25
C ARG A 103 -0.98 10.95 -0.64
N THR A 104 -2.27 10.67 -0.81
CA THR A 104 -3.35 11.58 -0.43
C THR A 104 -3.79 11.44 1.01
N SER A 105 -3.42 10.35 1.68
CA SER A 105 -3.90 9.98 3.02
C SER A 105 -5.43 9.79 3.10
N GLU A 106 -6.13 9.70 1.97
CA GLU A 106 -7.58 9.55 1.93
C GLU A 106 -7.98 8.07 2.05
N THR A 107 -8.50 7.68 3.20
CA THR A 107 -8.84 6.27 3.52
C THR A 107 -9.93 5.67 2.64
N ASN A 108 -10.74 6.48 1.96
CA ASN A 108 -11.70 5.99 0.97
C ASN A 108 -11.00 5.18 -0.12
N TYR A 109 -9.82 5.62 -0.59
CA TYR A 109 -9.06 4.86 -1.57
C TYR A 109 -8.44 3.59 -0.97
N LEU A 110 -8.10 3.60 0.32
CA LEU A 110 -7.68 2.38 1.01
C LEU A 110 -8.82 1.35 1.11
N ASN A 111 -10.05 1.81 1.36
CA ASN A 111 -11.25 0.99 1.34
C ASN A 111 -11.58 0.43 -0.06
N GLU A 112 -11.38 1.23 -1.12
CA GLU A 112 -11.50 0.73 -2.50
C GLU A 112 -10.46 -0.36 -2.82
N SER A 113 -9.20 -0.15 -2.40
CA SER A 113 -8.16 -1.18 -2.52
C SER A 113 -8.55 -2.48 -1.81
N PHE A 114 -9.07 -2.35 -0.58
CA PHE A 114 -9.63 -3.46 0.18
C PHE A 114 -10.75 -4.17 -0.56
N ALA A 115 -11.70 -3.44 -1.15
CA ALA A 115 -12.83 -4.01 -1.88
C ALA A 115 -12.36 -4.87 -3.06
N PHE A 116 -11.39 -4.39 -3.84
CA PHE A 116 -10.80 -5.16 -4.94
C PHE A 116 -10.08 -6.42 -4.45
N TYR A 117 -9.24 -6.32 -3.41
CA TYR A 117 -8.52 -7.48 -2.88
C TYR A 117 -9.45 -8.51 -2.22
N SER A 118 -10.46 -8.04 -1.49
CA SER A 118 -11.51 -8.89 -0.92
C SER A 118 -12.28 -9.63 -2.01
N ALA A 119 -12.68 -8.93 -3.08
CA ALA A 119 -13.36 -9.55 -4.21
C ALA A 119 -12.50 -10.63 -4.90
N ILE A 120 -11.18 -10.42 -4.98
CA ILE A 120 -10.26 -11.42 -5.55
C ILE A 120 -10.24 -12.71 -4.73
N ARG A 121 -10.17 -12.58 -3.41
CA ARG A 121 -10.23 -13.71 -2.47
C ARG A 121 -11.58 -14.41 -2.55
N MET A 122 -12.69 -13.67 -2.41
CA MET A 122 -14.04 -14.24 -2.39
C MET A 122 -14.41 -14.98 -3.68
N ARG A 123 -13.95 -14.48 -4.83
CA ARG A 123 -14.22 -15.11 -6.14
C ARG A 123 -13.18 -16.14 -6.55
N ALA A 124 -12.17 -16.37 -5.71
CA ALA A 124 -11.10 -17.32 -5.90
C ALA A 124 -10.45 -17.24 -7.30
N TYR A 125 -10.10 -16.03 -7.76
CA TYR A 125 -9.54 -15.85 -9.11
C TYR A 125 -8.22 -16.64 -9.33
N TYR A 126 -7.48 -16.91 -8.25
CA TYR A 126 -6.25 -17.70 -8.26
C TYR A 126 -6.43 -19.17 -7.82
N SER A 127 -7.65 -19.71 -7.84
CA SER A 127 -7.94 -21.10 -7.42
C SER A 127 -7.19 -22.16 -8.22
N LYS A 128 -6.91 -21.89 -9.51
CA LYS A 128 -6.20 -22.81 -10.41
C LYS A 128 -4.71 -22.45 -10.58
N ALA A 129 -4.15 -21.59 -9.73
CA ALA A 129 -2.80 -21.08 -9.91
C ALA A 129 -1.71 -22.16 -9.85
N ASN A 130 -1.88 -23.14 -8.97
CA ASN A 130 -0.98 -24.29 -8.80
C ASN A 130 -1.07 -25.34 -9.92
N LYS A 131 -2.01 -25.19 -10.86
CA LYS A 131 -2.16 -26.10 -12.00
C LYS A 131 -1.43 -25.61 -13.25
N GLU A 132 -0.93 -24.38 -13.24
CA GLU A 132 -0.14 -23.87 -14.36
C GLU A 132 1.31 -24.37 -14.22
N GLU A 133 1.93 -24.78 -15.33
CA GLU A 133 3.29 -25.30 -15.33
C GLU A 133 4.32 -24.26 -14.87
N ARG A 134 4.04 -22.98 -15.08
CA ARG A 134 4.95 -21.88 -14.74
C ARG A 134 4.69 -21.29 -13.35
N PRO A 135 5.74 -21.10 -12.53
CA PRO A 135 5.62 -20.54 -11.18
C PRO A 135 5.16 -19.08 -11.16
N ASP A 136 5.24 -18.35 -12.28
CA ASP A 136 4.90 -16.92 -12.39
C ASP A 136 3.54 -16.57 -11.78
N LEU A 137 2.55 -17.45 -11.97
CA LEU A 137 1.21 -17.21 -11.46
C LEU A 137 1.12 -17.37 -9.94
N MET A 138 1.89 -18.30 -9.36
CA MET A 138 2.00 -18.44 -7.92
C MET A 138 2.69 -17.23 -7.30
N VAL A 139 3.76 -16.72 -7.90
CA VAL A 139 4.43 -15.48 -7.44
C VAL A 139 3.44 -14.30 -7.45
N LYS A 140 2.61 -14.18 -8.50
CA LYS A 140 1.53 -13.16 -8.55
C LYS A 140 0.52 -13.33 -7.41
N LYS A 141 0.12 -14.58 -7.10
CA LYS A 141 -0.78 -14.90 -5.99
C LYS A 141 -0.17 -14.54 -4.62
N LEU A 142 1.11 -14.87 -4.39
CA LEU A 142 1.83 -14.51 -3.16
C LEU A 142 1.92 -13.00 -2.98
N ARG A 143 2.26 -12.26 -4.04
CA ARG A 143 2.27 -10.79 -4.01
C ARG A 143 0.88 -10.19 -3.76
N PHE A 144 -0.17 -10.81 -4.28
CA PHE A 144 -1.55 -10.40 -3.97
C PHE A 144 -1.83 -10.52 -2.46
N TYR A 145 -1.48 -11.65 -1.84
CA TYR A 145 -1.66 -11.85 -0.39
C TYR A 145 -0.88 -10.83 0.43
N ALA A 146 0.40 -10.60 0.11
CA ALA A 146 1.23 -9.61 0.80
C ALA A 146 0.58 -8.21 0.76
N ARG A 147 0.15 -7.75 -0.44
CA ARG A 147 -0.53 -6.45 -0.58
C ARG A 147 -1.86 -6.39 0.18
N PHE A 148 -2.63 -7.48 0.16
CA PHE A 148 -3.91 -7.52 0.87
C PHE A 148 -3.72 -7.45 2.38
N ILE A 149 -2.68 -8.11 2.92
CA ILE A 149 -2.31 -8.04 4.34
C ILE A 149 -1.97 -6.60 4.73
N VAL A 150 -1.14 -5.89 3.95
CA VAL A 150 -0.78 -4.48 4.21
C VAL A 150 -2.04 -3.61 4.30
N VAL A 151 -2.96 -3.75 3.33
CA VAL A 151 -4.23 -2.98 3.32
C VAL A 151 -5.08 -3.31 4.55
N CYS A 152 -5.16 -4.59 4.95
CA CYS A 152 -5.92 -4.99 6.13
C CYS A 152 -5.30 -4.49 7.44
N LEU A 153 -3.96 -4.41 7.52
CA LEU A 153 -3.25 -3.82 8.67
C LEU A 153 -3.58 -2.32 8.80
N LEU A 154 -3.51 -1.57 7.71
CA LEU A 154 -3.82 -0.13 7.70
C LEU A 154 -5.29 0.20 8.00
N LEU A 155 -6.20 -0.74 7.71
CA LEU A 155 -7.62 -0.67 8.07
C LEU A 155 -7.94 -1.34 9.43
N LYS A 156 -6.92 -1.78 10.17
CA LYS A 156 -7.07 -2.48 11.48
C LYS A 156 -8.00 -3.70 11.46
N LYS A 157 -8.16 -4.38 10.31
CA LYS A 157 -8.98 -5.59 10.16
C LYS A 157 -8.25 -6.84 10.66
N MET A 158 -7.84 -6.87 11.93
CA MET A 158 -6.89 -7.84 12.48
C MET A 158 -7.34 -9.31 12.41
N LYS A 159 -8.65 -9.58 12.53
CA LYS A 159 -9.18 -10.94 12.32
C LYS A 159 -8.85 -11.45 10.91
N LEU A 160 -9.09 -10.61 9.91
CA LEU A 160 -8.80 -10.94 8.51
C LEU A 160 -7.29 -11.01 8.25
N VAL A 161 -6.48 -10.16 8.88
CA VAL A 161 -5.01 -10.25 8.82
C VAL A 161 -4.54 -11.64 9.24
N ARG A 162 -5.03 -12.16 10.39
CA ARG A 162 -4.67 -13.50 10.88
C ARG A 162 -5.10 -14.62 9.93
N ASP A 163 -6.23 -14.47 9.26
CA ASP A 163 -6.68 -15.43 8.24
C ASP A 163 -5.76 -15.41 7.02
N LEU A 164 -5.46 -14.21 6.51
CA LEU A 164 -4.61 -14.02 5.33
C LEU A 164 -3.16 -14.48 5.56
N VAL A 165 -2.60 -14.30 6.75
CA VAL A 165 -1.25 -14.79 7.10
C VAL A 165 -1.20 -16.31 7.07
N ARG A 166 -2.23 -16.98 7.60
CA ARG A 166 -2.34 -18.45 7.55
C ARG A 166 -2.50 -18.95 6.11
N GLU A 167 -3.31 -18.26 5.31
CA GLU A 167 -3.46 -18.57 3.89
C GLU A 167 -2.15 -18.36 3.12
N LEU A 168 -1.45 -17.25 3.35
CA LEU A 168 -0.15 -16.95 2.73
C LEU A 168 0.88 -18.02 3.06
N ALA A 169 0.99 -18.43 4.33
CA ALA A 169 1.88 -19.52 4.73
C ALA A 169 1.62 -20.79 3.91
N LYS A 170 0.36 -21.21 3.84
CA LYS A 170 -0.04 -22.35 3.00
C LYS A 170 0.33 -22.15 1.53
N GLN A 171 0.15 -20.95 0.99
CA GLN A 171 0.51 -20.68 -0.41
C GLN A 171 2.02 -20.71 -0.66
N ILE A 172 2.84 -20.35 0.33
CA ILE A 172 4.30 -20.47 0.26
C ILE A 172 4.70 -21.94 0.30
N ASP A 173 4.07 -22.75 1.15
CA ASP A 173 4.30 -24.20 1.20
C ASP A 173 3.93 -24.86 -0.14
N ASP A 174 2.74 -24.56 -0.67
CA ASP A 174 2.27 -25.06 -1.97
C ASP A 174 3.25 -24.66 -3.11
N TYR A 175 3.71 -23.41 -3.10
CA TYR A 175 4.67 -22.88 -4.08
C TYR A 175 6.04 -23.58 -3.99
N THR A 176 6.55 -23.77 -2.76
CA THR A 176 7.84 -24.40 -2.52
C THR A 176 7.81 -25.88 -2.88
N GLY A 177 6.77 -26.61 -2.44
CA GLY A 177 6.65 -28.05 -2.70
C GLY A 177 6.34 -28.41 -4.15
N THR A 178 5.73 -27.49 -4.93
CA THR A 178 5.38 -27.76 -6.33
C THR A 178 6.50 -27.38 -7.30
N TYR A 179 7.22 -26.28 -7.04
CA TYR A 179 8.14 -25.68 -8.01
C TYR A 179 9.61 -25.63 -7.57
N GLU A 180 9.92 -25.94 -6.30
CA GLU A 180 11.28 -25.87 -5.73
C GLU A 180 12.06 -24.59 -6.13
N PRO A 181 11.49 -23.40 -5.91
CA PRO A 181 12.02 -22.18 -6.49
C PRO A 181 13.21 -21.63 -5.68
N GLU A 182 14.12 -20.93 -6.36
CA GLU A 182 15.29 -20.31 -5.70
C GLU A 182 14.91 -19.23 -4.67
N ASP A 183 13.76 -18.58 -4.86
CA ASP A 183 13.25 -17.49 -4.00
C ASP A 183 12.43 -17.95 -2.79
N HIS A 184 12.35 -19.27 -2.51
CA HIS A 184 11.57 -19.78 -1.38
C HIS A 184 12.01 -19.20 -0.02
N MET A 185 13.31 -18.97 0.18
CA MET A 185 13.83 -18.36 1.40
C MET A 185 13.34 -16.92 1.55
N GLU A 186 13.27 -16.16 0.45
CA GLU A 186 12.79 -14.77 0.46
C GLU A 186 11.31 -14.69 0.85
N TRP A 187 10.48 -15.58 0.33
CA TRP A 187 9.07 -15.65 0.71
C TRP A 187 8.85 -16.04 2.18
N ASN A 188 9.68 -16.93 2.71
CA ASN A 188 9.67 -17.26 4.13
C ASN A 188 10.11 -16.08 5.00
N LEU A 189 11.10 -15.30 4.56
CA LEU A 189 11.49 -14.05 5.21
C LEU A 189 10.33 -13.05 5.23
N VAL A 190 9.63 -12.85 4.11
CA VAL A 190 8.44 -11.98 4.04
C VAL A 190 7.36 -12.44 5.04
N LEU A 191 7.09 -13.74 5.14
CA LEU A 191 6.14 -14.27 6.12
C LEU A 191 6.60 -14.02 7.57
N GLY A 192 7.91 -14.16 7.83
CA GLY A 192 8.53 -13.85 9.13
C GLY A 192 8.40 -12.38 9.49
N GLU A 193 8.70 -11.47 8.56
CA GLU A 193 8.54 -10.02 8.69
C GLU A 193 7.10 -9.66 9.06
N ILE A 194 6.10 -10.24 8.38
CA ILE A 194 4.69 -10.01 8.70
C ILE A 194 4.34 -10.42 10.13
N LYS A 195 4.79 -11.61 10.55
CA LYS A 195 4.51 -12.11 11.90
C LYS A 195 5.15 -11.23 12.96
N ALA A 196 6.43 -10.88 12.78
CA ALA A 196 7.15 -9.98 13.68
C ALA A 196 6.47 -8.60 13.74
N PHE A 197 5.98 -8.09 12.61
CA PHE A 197 5.27 -6.81 12.55
C PHE A 197 3.96 -6.84 13.37
N ILE A 198 3.16 -7.89 13.21
CA ILE A 198 1.90 -8.07 13.97
C ILE A 198 2.19 -8.20 15.46
N GLU A 199 3.22 -8.93 15.85
CA GLU A 199 3.63 -9.08 17.25
C GLU A 199 4.06 -7.75 17.86
N ALA A 200 4.92 -7.00 17.16
CA ALA A 200 5.41 -5.70 17.62
C ALA A 200 4.33 -4.61 17.68
N ASP A 201 3.29 -4.67 16.82
CA ASP A 201 2.17 -3.74 16.89
C ASP A 201 1.26 -3.99 18.10
N ASN A 202 1.13 -5.26 18.54
CA ASN A 202 0.22 -5.68 19.61
C ASN A 202 0.87 -5.72 21.02
N LEU A 203 1.93 -4.94 21.26
CA LEU A 203 2.61 -4.92 22.57
C LEU A 203 1.71 -4.46 23.73
N ILE A 204 0.71 -3.61 23.44
CA ILE A 204 -0.21 -3.08 24.44
C ILE A 204 -1.63 -3.43 24.02
N SER A 205 -2.34 -4.16 24.89
CA SER A 205 -3.78 -4.40 24.74
C SER A 205 -4.54 -3.39 25.59
N VAL A 206 -5.38 -2.59 24.94
CA VAL A 206 -6.34 -1.74 25.63
C VAL A 206 -7.61 -2.56 25.82
N VAL A 207 -8.08 -2.63 27.06
CA VAL A 207 -9.31 -3.32 27.42
C VAL A 207 -10.28 -2.34 28.09
N ASP A 208 -11.57 -2.57 27.95
CA ASP A 208 -12.59 -1.86 28.71
C ASP A 208 -12.66 -2.37 30.17
N VAL A 209 -13.62 -1.83 30.92
CA VAL A 209 -13.89 -2.23 32.30
C VAL A 209 -14.30 -3.70 32.45
N ASP A 210 -14.80 -4.32 31.37
CA ASP A 210 -15.25 -5.72 31.31
C ASP A 210 -14.17 -6.64 30.72
N ALA A 211 -12.93 -6.16 30.59
CA ALA A 211 -11.79 -6.84 29.98
C ALA A 211 -11.98 -7.20 28.48
N THR A 212 -12.89 -6.53 27.79
CA THR A 212 -13.06 -6.65 26.34
C THR A 212 -12.01 -5.81 25.62
N SER A 213 -11.31 -6.41 24.65
CA SER A 213 -10.29 -5.70 23.88
C SER A 213 -10.90 -4.58 23.02
N ILE A 214 -10.37 -3.37 23.18
CA ILE A 214 -10.75 -2.19 22.41
C ILE A 214 -9.70 -1.93 21.33
N VAL A 215 -10.16 -1.74 20.09
CA VAL A 215 -9.30 -1.25 19.00
C VAL A 215 -9.29 0.28 19.02
N VAL A 216 -8.21 0.87 19.50
CA VAL A 216 -8.06 2.32 19.53
C VAL A 216 -7.65 2.82 18.14
N SER A 217 -8.44 3.71 17.52
CA SER A 217 -8.02 4.45 16.34
C SER A 217 -7.09 5.61 16.74
N HIS A 218 -6.01 5.82 15.98
CA HIS A 218 -5.11 6.95 16.20
C HIS A 218 -5.35 8.09 15.21
N ARG A 219 -6.32 7.92 14.31
CA ARG A 219 -6.70 8.90 13.30
C ARG A 219 -7.36 10.11 13.97
N LEU A 220 -7.20 11.27 13.36
CA LEU A 220 -7.77 12.52 13.82
C LEU A 220 -9.29 12.49 13.65
N THR A 221 -10.00 12.66 14.76
CA THR A 221 -11.45 12.82 14.84
C THR A 221 -11.77 14.17 15.49
N PRO A 222 -12.99 14.69 15.34
CA PRO A 222 -13.41 15.86 16.10
C PRO A 222 -13.34 15.68 17.62
N LEU A 223 -13.33 14.43 18.11
CA LEU A 223 -13.30 14.10 19.53
C LEU A 223 -11.89 14.11 20.13
N ASN A 224 -10.86 13.77 19.34
CA ASN A 224 -9.47 13.70 19.79
C ASN A 224 -8.59 14.86 19.26
N THR A 225 -9.13 15.69 18.36
CA THR A 225 -8.44 16.90 17.89
C THR A 225 -8.78 18.06 18.83
N PRO A 226 -7.77 18.76 19.41
CA PRO A 226 -8.03 19.93 20.25
C PRO A 226 -8.88 20.97 19.51
N PRO A 227 -9.93 21.53 20.14
CA PRO A 227 -10.74 22.56 19.51
C PRO A 227 -9.88 23.81 19.29
N LEU A 228 -10.01 24.41 18.11
CA LEU A 228 -9.45 25.72 17.85
C LEU A 228 -10.32 26.78 18.53
N ASP A 229 -9.70 27.70 19.26
CA ASP A 229 -10.42 28.87 19.78
C ASP A 229 -10.93 29.71 18.59
N LYS A 230 -12.19 30.15 18.66
CA LYS A 230 -12.85 30.95 17.61
C LYS A 230 -12.15 32.30 17.40
N SER A 231 -11.40 32.77 18.40
CA SER A 231 -10.59 33.99 18.33
C SER A 231 -9.23 33.80 17.63
N SER A 232 -8.78 32.55 17.46
CA SER A 232 -7.46 32.24 16.92
C SER A 232 -7.47 32.21 15.40
N HIS A 233 -6.70 33.11 14.78
CA HIS A 233 -6.45 33.07 13.35
C HIS A 233 -5.55 31.86 13.01
N VAL A 234 -6.10 30.90 12.25
CA VAL A 234 -5.30 29.78 11.71
C VAL A 234 -4.51 30.29 10.51
N HIS A 235 -3.26 30.66 10.75
CA HIS A 235 -2.36 31.17 9.69
C HIS A 235 -1.75 30.07 8.84
N PHE A 236 -1.57 28.87 9.40
CA PHE A 236 -0.96 27.74 8.72
C PHE A 236 -1.85 26.51 8.80
N THR A 237 -1.86 25.75 7.71
CA THR A 237 -2.51 24.45 7.61
C THR A 237 -1.47 23.42 7.23
N LEU A 238 -1.48 22.26 7.88
CA LEU A 238 -0.60 21.16 7.51
C LEU A 238 -1.02 20.63 6.14
N GLN A 239 -0.12 20.72 5.16
CA GLN A 239 -0.38 20.34 3.76
C GLN A 239 0.52 19.17 3.34
N GLU A 240 1.78 19.17 3.77
CA GLU A 240 2.76 18.15 3.40
C GLU A 240 3.37 17.47 4.63
N ILE A 241 3.69 16.19 4.50
CA ILE A 241 4.36 15.42 5.55
C ILE A 241 5.43 14.55 4.92
N ILE A 242 6.63 14.59 5.50
CA ILE A 242 7.70 13.65 5.18
C ILE A 242 7.91 12.77 6.40
N ILE A 243 7.72 11.46 6.24
CA ILE A 243 7.92 10.45 7.28
C ILE A 243 9.14 9.61 6.88
N VAL A 244 10.20 9.71 7.67
CA VAL A 244 11.46 8.99 7.47
C VAL A 244 11.61 7.88 8.50
N GLY A 245 11.78 6.65 8.02
CA GLY A 245 12.20 5.51 8.83
C GLY A 245 13.60 5.06 8.41
N ASN A 246 14.61 5.35 9.23
CA ASN A 246 16.02 5.06 8.96
C ASN A 246 16.74 4.36 10.14
N THR A 247 16.01 3.89 11.14
CA THR A 247 16.58 3.08 12.23
C THR A 247 17.08 1.74 11.68
N HIS A 248 18.29 1.33 12.05
CA HIS A 248 18.97 0.17 11.45
C HIS A 248 18.21 -1.15 11.67
N GLU A 249 17.85 -1.44 12.92
CA GLU A 249 17.19 -2.68 13.37
C GLU A 249 15.74 -2.43 13.80
N GLN A 250 14.88 -2.14 12.84
CA GLN A 250 13.46 -1.94 13.10
C GLN A 250 12.60 -2.97 12.38
N VAL A 251 11.62 -3.51 13.10
CA VAL A 251 10.59 -4.36 12.52
C VAL A 251 9.88 -3.61 11.41
N LYS A 252 9.80 -4.24 10.24
CA LYS A 252 9.13 -3.72 9.06
C LYS A 252 8.30 -4.80 8.39
N PHE A 253 7.34 -4.35 7.61
CA PHE A 253 6.68 -5.18 6.62
C PHE A 253 6.46 -4.36 5.34
N SER A 254 6.80 -4.94 4.19
CA SER A 254 6.96 -4.20 2.94
C SER A 254 8.04 -3.11 3.13
N GLU A 255 7.64 -1.84 3.08
CA GLU A 255 8.51 -0.67 3.24
C GLU A 255 8.07 0.21 4.41
N LEU A 256 7.16 -0.29 5.24
CA LEU A 256 6.66 0.40 6.42
C LEU A 256 7.36 -0.19 7.64
N THR A 257 8.20 0.62 8.29
CA THR A 257 8.61 0.38 9.67
C THR A 257 7.44 0.64 10.61
N LEU A 258 7.48 0.06 11.81
CA LEU A 258 6.38 0.15 12.78
C LEU A 258 6.00 1.61 13.14
N ASP A 259 7.00 2.49 13.26
CA ASP A 259 6.78 3.91 13.50
C ASP A 259 6.18 4.64 12.30
N MET A 260 6.64 4.38 11.08
CA MET A 260 6.05 4.92 9.85
C MET A 260 4.57 4.53 9.76
N PHE A 261 4.25 3.27 10.04
CA PHE A 261 2.89 2.76 10.09
C PHE A 261 2.01 3.49 11.12
N ARG A 262 2.55 3.78 12.31
CA ARG A 262 1.83 4.51 13.36
C ARG A 262 1.66 5.99 13.03
N MET A 263 2.74 6.67 12.67
CA MET A 263 2.75 8.09 12.32
C MET A 263 1.85 8.39 11.12
N LEU A 264 1.84 7.52 10.11
CA LEU A 264 0.95 7.63 8.97
C LEU A 264 -0.52 7.69 9.42
N GLN A 265 -0.95 6.83 10.34
CA GLN A 265 -2.33 6.83 10.82
C GLN A 265 -2.65 8.02 11.72
N THR A 266 -1.71 8.48 12.55
CA THR A 266 -1.91 9.64 13.45
C THR A 266 -2.14 10.95 12.71
N LEU A 267 -1.67 11.03 11.46
CA LEU A 267 -1.76 12.22 10.62
C LEU A 267 -2.90 12.14 9.59
N GLU A 268 -3.75 11.11 9.71
CA GLU A 268 -4.94 10.89 8.89
C GLU A 268 -6.21 11.25 9.67
N ARG A 269 -7.14 11.94 9.02
CA ARG A 269 -8.49 12.20 9.51
C ARG A 269 -9.38 10.98 9.23
N GLU A 270 -10.26 10.64 10.16
CA GLU A 270 -11.31 9.66 9.87
C GLU A 270 -12.35 10.22 8.91
N PRO A 271 -12.86 9.41 7.96
CA PRO A 271 -14.04 9.77 7.18
C PRO A 271 -15.22 10.05 8.11
N GLN A 272 -15.89 11.19 7.94
CA GLN A 272 -17.04 11.54 8.77
C GLN A 272 -18.21 10.53 8.69
N GLU A 273 -18.32 9.77 7.60
CA GLU A 273 -19.33 8.71 7.44
C GLU A 273 -19.10 7.54 8.43
N ASP A 274 -17.86 7.27 8.81
CA ASP A 274 -17.51 6.23 9.79
C ASP A 274 -17.81 6.68 11.22
N LEU A 275 -17.86 7.98 11.50
CA LEU A 275 -18.22 8.51 12.82
C LEU A 275 -19.68 8.18 13.17
N THR A 276 -20.57 8.23 12.17
CA THR A 276 -21.95 7.76 12.34
C THR A 276 -22.00 6.27 12.67
N ASN A 277 -21.21 5.44 12.00
CA ASN A 277 -21.21 3.98 12.24
C ASN A 277 -20.52 3.57 13.55
N GLN A 278 -19.50 4.31 14.00
CA GLN A 278 -18.83 4.06 15.29
C GLN A 278 -19.69 4.42 16.51
N ILE A 279 -20.70 5.29 16.37
CA ILE A 279 -21.65 5.60 17.46
C ILE A 279 -22.58 4.41 17.74
N TYR A 280 -22.75 3.48 16.80
CA TYR A 280 -23.69 2.36 16.92
C TYR A 280 -23.06 1.04 17.38
N ASP A 281 -21.76 0.99 17.66
CA ASP A 281 -21.11 -0.19 18.25
C ASP A 281 -20.87 0.03 19.75
N ALA A 282 -21.93 -0.26 20.51
CA ALA A 282 -21.99 -0.53 21.94
C ALA A 282 -21.37 0.49 22.96
N SER A 283 -22.17 1.48 23.36
CA SER A 283 -22.32 1.83 24.79
C SER A 283 -23.59 2.68 25.05
N PRO A 284 -24.45 2.31 26.02
CA PRO A 284 -25.61 3.07 26.41
C PRO A 284 -25.20 4.16 27.42
N ALA A 285 -24.82 5.34 26.94
CA ALA A 285 -24.68 6.52 27.78
C ALA A 285 -25.63 7.64 27.28
N PRO A 286 -26.54 8.16 28.12
CA PRO A 286 -27.50 9.17 27.71
C PRO A 286 -26.84 10.56 27.68
N GLY A 287 -27.09 11.33 26.61
CA GLY A 287 -27.10 12.80 26.74
C GLY A 287 -26.12 13.63 25.89
N ARG A 288 -25.79 13.26 24.66
CA ARG A 288 -25.33 14.26 23.68
C ARG A 288 -26.17 14.22 22.41
N GLN A 289 -26.91 15.31 22.20
CA GLN A 289 -27.66 15.51 20.96
C GLN A 289 -26.70 15.55 19.76
N PRO A 290 -27.07 14.97 18.61
CA PRO A 290 -26.33 15.15 17.37
C PRO A 290 -26.40 16.62 16.99
N PHE A 291 -25.24 17.25 16.77
CA PHE A 291 -25.17 18.64 16.33
C PHE A 291 -26.06 18.87 15.09
N GLU A 292 -26.90 19.89 15.21
CA GLU A 292 -27.82 20.40 14.20
C GLU A 292 -27.09 20.93 12.94
N ASN A 293 -27.86 20.95 11.86
CA ASN A 293 -27.61 21.60 10.58
C ASN A 293 -26.95 22.98 10.71
N GLY A 294 -25.88 23.20 9.94
CA GLY A 294 -25.35 24.52 9.65
C GLY A 294 -23.98 24.42 8.99
N ASP A 295 -23.92 24.67 7.68
CA ASP A 295 -22.74 24.69 6.81
C ASP A 295 -21.88 23.43 6.84
N ARG A 296 -21.76 22.74 5.70
CA ARG A 296 -20.66 21.78 5.52
C ARG A 296 -19.36 22.57 5.69
N PRO A 297 -18.60 22.43 6.79
CA PRO A 297 -17.34 23.13 6.89
C PRO A 297 -16.48 22.60 5.74
N ASN A 298 -15.82 23.50 4.99
CA ASN A 298 -14.83 23.14 3.97
C ASN A 298 -14.06 21.91 4.46
N LYS A 299 -14.30 20.77 3.81
CA LYS A 299 -13.83 19.47 4.26
C LYS A 299 -12.32 19.61 4.42
N ARG A 300 -11.81 19.56 5.66
CA ARG A 300 -10.36 19.70 5.88
C ARG A 300 -9.72 18.49 5.24
N GLU A 301 -9.03 18.73 4.13
CA GLU A 301 -8.33 17.70 3.39
C GLU A 301 -7.24 17.07 4.27
N ASN A 302 -6.94 15.80 4.01
CA ASN A 302 -5.77 15.20 4.61
C ASN A 302 -4.49 15.77 3.99
N PRO A 303 -3.41 15.90 4.78
CA PRO A 303 -2.14 16.31 4.23
C PRO A 303 -1.54 15.20 3.37
N HIS A 304 -0.84 15.61 2.33
CA HIS A 304 -0.10 14.70 1.47
C HIS A 304 1.13 14.13 2.20
N LYS A 305 1.51 12.89 1.84
CA LYS A 305 2.60 12.17 2.49
C LYS A 305 3.68 11.71 1.54
N TYR A 306 4.91 11.84 2.03
CA TYR A 306 6.09 11.19 1.51
C TYR A 306 6.60 10.19 2.55
N LEU A 307 6.73 8.94 2.14
CA LEU A 307 7.24 7.84 2.97
C LEU A 307 8.64 7.49 2.47
N LEU A 308 9.65 7.71 3.31
CA LEU A 308 11.04 7.47 2.94
C LEU A 308 11.62 6.38 3.85
N TYR A 309 11.76 5.17 3.30
CA TYR A 309 12.46 4.08 3.96
C TYR A 309 13.96 4.15 3.65
N LYS A 310 14.78 4.24 4.70
CA LYS A 310 16.23 4.38 4.65
C LYS A 310 16.76 5.31 3.55
N PRO A 311 16.32 6.59 3.49
CA PRO A 311 16.76 7.50 2.46
C PRO A 311 18.23 7.89 2.65
N THR A 312 18.92 8.10 1.53
CA THR A 312 20.17 8.87 1.51
C THR A 312 19.90 10.33 1.85
N TYR A 313 20.91 11.05 2.35
CA TYR A 313 20.82 12.50 2.56
C TYR A 313 20.32 13.26 1.32
N SER A 314 20.84 12.93 0.13
CA SER A 314 20.44 13.56 -1.13
C SER A 314 18.97 13.32 -1.47
N GLN A 315 18.46 12.11 -1.23
CA GLN A 315 17.04 11.80 -1.40
C GLN A 315 16.21 12.64 -0.42
N LEU A 316 16.50 12.61 0.88
CA LEU A 316 15.78 13.38 1.88
C LEU A 316 15.72 14.88 1.52
N ASN A 317 16.86 15.46 1.13
CA ASN A 317 16.92 16.87 0.74
C ASN A 317 16.09 17.19 -0.52
N THR A 318 16.01 16.26 -1.47
CA THR A 318 15.20 16.42 -2.69
C THR A 318 13.71 16.44 -2.36
N PHE A 319 13.25 15.54 -1.49
CA PHE A 319 11.85 15.53 -1.04
C PHE A 319 11.51 16.77 -0.21
N LEU A 320 12.40 17.21 0.68
CA LEU A 320 12.23 18.45 1.44
C LEU A 320 12.10 19.67 0.52
N ALA A 321 13.01 19.81 -0.44
CA ALA A 321 12.98 20.91 -1.39
C ALA A 321 11.74 20.89 -2.28
N SER A 322 11.31 19.71 -2.76
CA SER A 322 10.10 19.57 -3.56
C SER A 322 8.85 19.90 -2.75
N GLY A 323 8.69 19.28 -1.57
CA GLY A 323 7.53 19.49 -0.71
C GLY A 323 7.40 20.96 -0.31
N PHE A 324 8.50 21.60 0.09
CA PHE A 324 8.49 23.02 0.43
C PHE A 324 8.13 23.93 -0.77
N LYS A 325 8.63 23.63 -1.96
CA LYS A 325 8.32 24.38 -3.19
C LYS A 325 6.85 24.30 -3.59
N GLU A 326 6.17 23.22 -3.23
CA GLU A 326 4.78 22.96 -3.57
C GLU A 326 3.79 23.50 -2.52
N LEU A 327 4.28 23.96 -1.35
CA LEU A 327 3.42 24.55 -0.32
C LEU A 327 2.77 25.86 -0.79
N PRO A 328 1.47 26.08 -0.50
CA PRO A 328 0.87 27.40 -0.59
C PRO A 328 1.44 28.34 0.49
N PRO A 329 1.21 29.66 0.41
CA PRO A 329 1.72 30.63 1.40
C PRO A 329 1.31 30.35 2.85
N THR A 330 0.19 29.66 3.06
CA THR A 330 -0.34 29.25 4.37
C THR A 330 -0.15 27.74 4.62
N GLY A 331 0.69 27.08 3.83
CA GLY A 331 1.01 25.66 3.96
C GLY A 331 2.15 25.44 4.95
N ALA A 332 2.02 24.41 5.78
CA ALA A 332 3.09 23.89 6.61
C ALA A 332 3.49 22.48 6.16
N LEU A 333 4.78 22.17 6.29
CA LEU A 333 5.33 20.83 6.11
C LEU A 333 5.76 20.27 7.46
N LEU A 334 5.33 19.04 7.77
CA LEU A 334 5.81 18.28 8.92
C LEU A 334 6.93 17.34 8.47
N LEU A 335 8.06 17.36 9.16
CA LEU A 335 9.14 16.40 8.99
C LEU A 335 9.22 15.51 10.22
N TYR A 336 8.92 14.23 10.05
CA TYR A 336 9.15 13.19 11.04
C TYR A 336 10.38 12.37 10.65
N ILE A 337 11.35 12.26 11.56
CA ILE A 337 12.55 11.44 11.35
C ILE A 337 12.71 10.48 12.52
N SER A 338 12.73 9.19 12.20
CA SER A 338 13.19 8.12 13.08
C SER A 338 14.47 7.55 12.49
N ALA A 339 15.58 7.66 13.22
CA ALA A 339 16.91 7.28 12.76
C ALA A 339 17.86 7.11 13.95
N ASP A 340 18.93 6.34 13.73
CA ASP A 340 19.99 6.20 14.72
C ASP A 340 20.78 7.51 14.89
N GLY A 341 21.22 7.79 16.12
CA GLY A 341 22.01 8.97 16.44
C GLY A 341 23.44 8.87 15.91
N CYS A 342 23.92 9.93 15.26
CA CYS A 342 25.32 10.15 14.95
C CYS A 342 25.92 11.05 16.03
N HIS A 343 26.89 10.52 16.79
CA HIS A 343 27.52 11.26 17.88
C HIS A 343 28.57 12.23 17.31
N GLY A 344 28.53 13.48 17.75
CA GLY A 344 29.48 14.51 17.34
C GLY A 344 30.89 14.32 17.92
N ASN A 345 31.91 14.90 17.27
CA ASN A 345 33.27 14.94 17.80
C ASN A 345 33.42 16.16 18.72
N ALA A 346 33.30 15.95 20.02
CA ALA A 346 33.40 17.01 21.01
C ALA A 346 34.82 17.61 21.08
N LYS A 347 35.09 18.61 20.24
CA LYS A 347 36.02 19.71 20.53
C LYS A 347 35.26 21.00 20.24
N LEU A 348 34.68 21.59 21.28
CA LEU A 348 33.94 22.85 21.22
C LEU A 348 34.81 23.95 20.57
N THR A 349 34.62 24.17 19.28
CA THR A 349 35.05 25.39 18.59
C THR A 349 33.82 26.26 18.38
N ASP A 350 34.00 27.58 18.23
CA ASP A 350 32.89 28.55 18.14
C ASP A 350 31.95 28.34 16.92
N ASP A 351 32.24 27.36 16.05
CA ASP A 351 31.49 27.04 14.82
C ASP A 351 30.87 25.62 14.86
N ALA A 352 30.32 25.24 16.01
CA ALA A 352 29.98 23.86 16.41
C ALA A 352 28.77 23.20 15.67
N ALA A 353 28.20 23.79 14.62
CA ALA A 353 26.91 23.33 14.09
C ALA A 353 26.93 21.84 13.64
N TYR A 354 27.99 21.40 12.96
CA TYR A 354 28.13 20.02 12.49
C TYR A 354 28.82 19.08 13.51
N ASP A 355 29.45 19.63 14.54
CA ASP A 355 30.22 18.89 15.56
C ASP A 355 29.36 18.43 16.75
N LEU A 356 28.09 18.86 16.81
CA LEU A 356 27.13 18.49 17.87
C LEU A 356 26.45 17.13 17.64
N GLY A 357 26.71 16.49 16.51
CA GLY A 357 26.07 15.23 16.11
C GLY A 357 24.81 15.44 15.27
N GLY A 358 24.05 14.37 15.07
CA GLY A 358 22.86 14.39 14.22
C GLY A 358 22.18 13.04 14.11
N VAL A 359 21.46 12.84 13.02
CA VAL A 359 20.83 11.55 12.69
C VAL A 359 21.54 10.92 11.49
N VAL A 360 21.72 9.61 11.53
CA VAL A 360 22.29 8.86 10.41
C VAL A 360 21.30 8.91 9.24
N THR A 361 21.84 8.99 8.02
CA THR A 361 21.10 8.70 6.77
C THR A 361 21.78 7.54 6.07
N ASN A 362 21.07 6.87 5.17
CA ASN A 362 21.63 5.71 4.49
C ASN A 362 22.79 6.11 3.56
N SER A 363 23.88 5.34 3.58
CA SER A 363 25.01 5.52 2.67
C SER A 363 24.96 4.42 1.61
N ARG A 364 25.00 4.80 0.32
CA ARG A 364 25.04 3.82 -0.78
C ARG A 364 26.23 2.84 -0.71
N LYS A 365 27.22 3.09 0.16
CA LYS A 365 28.42 2.25 0.35
C LYS A 365 28.27 1.09 1.35
N GLU A 366 27.18 1.01 2.14
CA GLU A 366 27.03 -0.03 3.18
C GLU A 366 26.82 -1.45 2.65
N GLY A 367 26.70 -1.65 1.33
CA GLY A 367 26.66 -2.97 0.73
C GLY A 367 27.98 -3.76 0.77
N GLU A 368 29.10 -3.20 1.23
CA GLU A 368 30.43 -3.82 1.08
C GLU A 368 31.31 -3.97 2.33
N THR A 369 30.98 -3.44 3.51
CA THR A 369 31.98 -3.36 4.60
C THR A 369 31.64 -3.95 5.97
N THR A 370 30.60 -4.77 6.12
CA THR A 370 30.35 -5.47 7.41
C THR A 370 30.08 -6.98 7.32
N ASN A 371 30.33 -7.64 6.19
CA ASN A 371 30.29 -9.11 6.13
C ASN A 371 31.65 -9.70 5.72
N ASN A 372 32.46 -10.05 6.71
CA ASN A 372 33.55 -11.02 6.56
C ASN A 372 32.99 -12.45 6.41
N LYS A 373 32.16 -12.69 5.39
CA LYS A 373 31.82 -14.01 4.84
C LYS A 373 31.61 -13.90 3.32
N PRO A 374 32.08 -14.88 2.52
CA PRO A 374 32.19 -14.71 1.08
C PRO A 374 30.81 -14.66 0.41
N LYS A 375 30.57 -13.61 -0.39
CA LYS A 375 29.37 -13.40 -1.21
C LYS A 375 29.27 -14.43 -2.35
N ARG A 376 28.06 -14.95 -2.58
CA ARG A 376 27.59 -15.39 -3.91
C ARG A 376 26.79 -14.24 -4.56
N PRO A 377 26.77 -14.10 -5.90
CA PRO A 377 26.15 -12.95 -6.55
C PRO A 377 24.64 -13.20 -6.72
N GLY A 378 23.82 -12.40 -6.04
CA GLY A 378 22.38 -12.33 -6.25
C GLY A 378 21.97 -10.88 -6.47
N THR A 379 21.61 -10.54 -7.70
CA THR A 379 21.00 -9.27 -8.08
C THR A 379 19.65 -9.09 -7.37
N LEU A 380 19.61 -8.24 -6.35
CA LEU A 380 18.40 -7.78 -5.69
C LEU A 380 17.53 -7.02 -6.69
N LYS A 381 16.38 -7.58 -7.05
CA LYS A 381 15.28 -6.86 -7.71
C LYS A 381 14.33 -6.34 -6.63
N GLU A 382 14.14 -5.04 -6.58
CA GLU A 382 13.18 -4.36 -5.70
C GLU A 382 11.77 -4.94 -5.86
N MET A 383 11.18 -5.36 -4.73
CA MET A 383 9.84 -5.93 -4.63
C MET A 383 8.80 -4.83 -4.32
N HIS A 384 8.14 -4.31 -5.37
CA HIS A 384 6.90 -3.52 -5.26
C HIS A 384 5.73 -4.16 -6.03
#